data_AF-A0A6B3EFJ2-F1
#
_entry.id   AF-A0A6B3EFJ2-F1
#
_cell.length_a   1.000
_cell.length_b   1.000
_cell.length_c   1.000
_cell.angle_alpha   90.00
_cell.angle_beta   90.00
_cell.angle_gamma   90.00
#
_symmetry.space_group_name_H-M   'P 1'
#
loop_
_entity.id
_entity.type
_entity.pdbx_description
1 polymer ?
#
loop_
_entity_poly.entity_id
_entity_poly.type
_entity_poly.pdbx_seq_one_letter_code
_entity_poly.pdbx_strand_id
1 'polypeptide(L)' 'NLPATVERSAPSTYADRFEWMSRHLSHREHVSLSAHPHNDRGTAVAAAELAVMAGADRIEGCLFGQG' A
#
# COMPACT_ATOMS: atom_id res chain seq x y z
N ASN A 1 3.53 -8.00 3.09
CA ASN A 1 3.12 -6.68 3.62
C ASN A 1 4.19 -5.68 3.26
N LEU A 2 3.82 -4.55 2.66
CA LEU A 2 4.74 -3.45 2.29
C LEU A 2 4.28 -2.14 2.96
N PRO A 3 4.79 -1.84 4.16
CA PRO A 3 4.34 -0.67 4.91
C PRO A 3 4.94 0.62 4.36
N ALA A 4 4.17 1.71 4.39
CA ALA A 4 4.74 3.04 4.51
C ALA A 4 4.80 3.40 6.00
N THR A 5 5.76 2.80 6.72
CA THR A 5 5.96 3.04 8.17
C THR A 5 6.15 4.51 8.49
N VAL A 6 6.71 5.25 7.53
CA VAL A 6 6.60 6.71 7.45
C VAL A 6 6.18 7.01 6.02
N GLU A 7 5.17 7.86 5.85
CA GLU A 7 4.73 8.33 4.55
C GLU A 7 5.78 9.29 3.95
N ARG A 8 6.63 8.80 3.03
CA ARG A 8 7.79 9.55 2.48
C ARG A 8 7.54 10.24 1.14
N SER A 9 6.46 9.91 0.45
CA SER A 9 6.21 10.34 -0.93
C SER A 9 4.73 10.64 -1.16
N ALA A 10 4.39 11.12 -2.37
CA ALA A 10 3.00 11.19 -2.82
C ALA A 10 2.39 9.78 -2.90
N PRO A 11 1.05 9.65 -2.80
CA PRO A 11 0.35 8.36 -2.84
C PRO A 11 0.52 7.65 -4.20
N SER A 12 0.66 8.38 -5.31
CA SER A 12 0.97 7.79 -6.62
C SER A 12 2.31 7.06 -6.63
N THR A 13 3.36 7.63 -6.03
CA THR A 13 4.67 6.96 -5.89
C THR A 13 4.60 5.72 -4.98
N TYR A 14 3.67 5.68 -4.03
CA TYR A 14 3.40 4.47 -3.24
C TYR A 14 2.72 3.41 -4.11
N ALA A 15 1.73 3.79 -4.92
CA ALA A 15 1.04 2.91 -5.84
C ALA A 15 1.97 2.30 -6.91
N ASP A 16 2.88 3.09 -7.49
CA ASP A 16 3.87 2.61 -8.45
C ASP A 16 4.72 1.45 -7.87
N ARG A 17 5.06 1.54 -6.58
CA ARG A 17 5.76 0.45 -5.89
C ARG A 17 4.90 -0.80 -5.77
N PHE A 18 3.61 -0.67 -5.52
CA PHE A 18 2.69 -1.81 -5.46
C PHE A 18 2.52 -2.47 -6.82
N GLU A 19 2.36 -1.69 -7.89
CA GLU A 19 2.27 -2.21 -9.26
C GLU A 19 3.54 -2.96 -9.64
N TRP A 20 4.70 -2.38 -9.34
CA TRP A 20 5.98 -3.02 -9.59
C TRP A 20 6.10 -4.34 -8.83
N MET A 21 5.80 -4.33 -7.53
CA MET A 21 5.90 -5.53 -6.70
C MET A 21 4.90 -6.60 -7.14
N SER A 22 3.65 -6.23 -7.46
CA SER A 22 2.62 -7.16 -7.94
C SER A 22 3.02 -7.85 -9.25
N ARG A 23 3.73 -7.14 -10.14
CA ARG A 23 4.24 -7.70 -11.41
C ARG A 23 5.50 -8.56 -11.30
N HIS A 24 6.33 -8.32 -10.28
CA HIS A 24 7.69 -8.89 -10.22
C HIS A 24 7.91 -9.87 -9.07
N LEU A 25 7.00 -9.97 -8.10
CA LEU A 25 7.06 -11.01 -7.08
C LEU A 25 6.83 -12.39 -7.71
N SER A 26 7.71 -13.34 -7.43
CA SER A 26 7.55 -14.73 -7.83
C SER A 26 6.37 -15.38 -7.12
N HIS A 27 5.77 -16.38 -7.77
CA HIS A 27 4.61 -17.12 -7.23
C HIS A 27 3.46 -16.20 -6.84
N ARG A 28 3.14 -15.21 -7.69
CA ARG A 28 2.19 -14.13 -7.40
C ARG A 28 0.81 -14.67 -7.01
N GLU A 29 0.38 -15.79 -7.58
CA GLU A 29 -0.86 -16.49 -7.25
C GLU A 29 -0.91 -17.04 -5.81
N HIS A 30 0.24 -17.21 -5.17
CA HIS A 30 0.38 -17.71 -3.80
C HIS A 30 0.67 -16.59 -2.78
N VAL A 31 0.64 -15.33 -3.22
CA VAL A 31 0.95 -14.16 -2.37
C VAL A 31 -0.27 -13.28 -2.21
N SER A 32 -0.57 -12.91 -0.95
CA SER A 32 -1.48 -11.79 -0.64
C SER A 32 -0.65 -10.52 -0.38
N LEU A 33 -0.63 -9.61 -1.36
CA LEU A 33 0.13 -8.38 -1.29
C LEU A 33 -0.61 -7.34 -0.44
N SER A 34 -0.19 -7.17 0.81
CA SER A 34 -0.82 -6.23 1.75
C SER A 34 -0.18 -4.84 1.75
N ALA A 35 -1.01 -3.80 1.76
CA ALA A 35 -0.66 -2.41 2.03
C ALA A 35 -0.88 -2.04 3.51
N HIS A 36 -0.02 -1.17 4.03
CA HIS A 36 -0.11 -0.60 5.38
C HIS A 36 0.47 0.84 5.33
N PRO A 37 -0.28 1.83 4.84
CA PRO A 37 0.19 3.20 4.81
C PRO A 37 -0.08 3.93 6.13
N HIS A 38 0.95 4.53 6.74
CA HIS A 38 0.77 5.55 7.78
C HIS A 38 0.41 6.91 7.16
N ASN A 39 0.05 7.87 8.00
CA ASN A 39 -0.57 9.13 7.59
C ASN A 39 0.31 10.39 7.83
N ASP A 40 1.64 10.25 7.84
CA ASP A 40 2.58 11.34 8.14
C ASP A 40 2.42 12.55 7.21
N ARG A 41 1.95 12.35 5.97
CA ARG A 41 1.70 13.40 4.98
C ARG A 41 0.21 13.62 4.71
N GLY A 42 -0.66 13.01 5.49
CA GLY A 42 -2.12 13.18 5.39
C GLY A 42 -2.74 12.50 4.18
N THR A 43 -2.04 11.56 3.53
CA THR A 43 -2.54 10.90 2.31
C THR A 43 -2.64 9.38 2.40
N ALA A 44 -2.69 8.81 3.61
CA ALA A 44 -2.76 7.35 3.82
C ALA A 44 -3.96 6.69 3.12
N VAL A 45 -5.13 7.33 3.15
CA VAL A 45 -6.34 6.83 2.48
C VAL A 45 -6.13 6.76 0.97
N ALA A 46 -5.63 7.84 0.37
CA ALA A 46 -5.32 7.88 -1.06
C ALA A 46 -4.24 6.85 -1.44
N ALA A 47 -3.22 6.67 -0.58
CA ALA A 47 -2.19 5.66 -0.79
C ALA A 47 -2.77 4.24 -0.77
N ALA A 48 -3.68 3.93 0.15
CA ALA A 48 -4.35 2.64 0.23
C ALA A 48 -5.23 2.36 -0.99
N GLU A 49 -6.05 3.34 -1.40
CA GLU A 49 -6.94 3.23 -2.57
C GLU A 49 -6.15 2.99 -3.86
N LEU A 50 -5.10 3.79 -4.10
CA LEU A 50 -4.25 3.62 -5.27
C LEU A 50 -3.43 2.31 -5.22
N ALA A 51 -3.01 1.85 -4.04
CA ALA A 51 -2.35 0.55 -3.90
C ALA A 51 -3.28 -0.62 -4.30
N VAL A 52 -4.58 -0.54 -3.97
CA VAL A 52 -5.57 -1.54 -4.43
C VAL A 52 -5.68 -1.51 -5.96
N MET A 53 -5.77 -0.32 -6.57
CA MET A 53 -5.77 -0.19 -8.03
C MET A 53 -4.47 -0.74 -8.66
N ALA A 54 -3.35 -0.65 -7.96
CA ALA A 54 -2.05 -1.16 -8.36
C ALA A 54 -1.84 -2.67 -8.12
N GLY A 55 -2.83 -3.36 -7.55
CA GLY A 55 -2.81 -4.82 -7.38
C GLY A 55 -2.44 -5.30 -5.97
N ALA A 56 -2.65 -4.48 -4.94
CA ALA A 56 -2.70 -4.96 -3.56
C ALA A 56 -3.97 -5.82 -3.34
N ASP A 57 -3.83 -6.88 -2.54
CA ASP A 57 -4.92 -7.81 -2.21
C ASP A 57 -5.52 -7.52 -0.82
N ARG A 58 -4.81 -6.78 0.03
CA ARG A 58 -5.19 -6.55 1.44
C ARG A 58 -4.75 -5.16 1.91
N ILE A 59 -5.52 -4.59 2.83
CA ILE A 59 -5.20 -3.33 3.53
C ILE A 59 -5.12 -3.63 5.04
N GLU A 60 -4.07 -3.14 5.69
CA GLU A 60 -3.97 -3.00 7.13
C GLU A 60 -4.23 -1.53 7.51
N GLY A 61 -5.06 -1.34 8.53
CA GLY A 61 -5.39 -0.02 9.07
C GLY A 61 -6.22 -0.15 10.34
N CYS A 62 -6.65 0.99 10.87
CA CYS A 62 -7.41 1.06 12.11
C CYS A 62 -8.69 1.86 11.92
N LEU A 63 -9.75 1.46 12.65
CA LEU A 63 -10.97 2.24 12.75
C LEU A 63 -10.62 3.64 13.27
N PHE A 64 -11.10 4.68 12.57
CA PHE A 64 -10.81 6.08 12.87
C PHE A 64 -9.31 6.45 12.88
N GLY A 65 -8.47 5.71 12.13
CA GLY A 65 -7.10 6.13 11.82
C GLY A 65 -6.14 6.24 13.02
N GLN A 66 -6.38 5.48 14.09
CA GLN A 66 -5.46 5.39 15.23
C GLN A 66 -4.25 4.52 14.90
N GLY A 67 -3.03 4.96 15.21
CA GLY A 67 -1.80 4.17 14.98
C GLY A 67 -0.64 5.01 14.49
#